data_AF-A0A556U015-F1
#
_entry.id   AF-A0A556U015-F1
#
_cell.length_a   1.000
_cell.length_b   1.000
_cell.length_c   1.000
_cell.angle_alpha   90.00
_cell.angle_beta   90.00
_cell.angle_gamma   90.00
#
_symmetry.space_group_name_H-M   'P 1'
#
loop_
_entity.id
_entity.type
_entity.pdbx_description
1 polymer ?
#
loop_
_entity_poly.entity_id
_entity_poly.type
_entity_poly.pdbx_seq_one_letter_code
_entity_poly.pdbx_strand_id
1 'polypeptide(L)'
;MAGGLFSIDRKYFYELGTYDPGLDVWGGENMEISFKIWMCGGEIEIVPCSRVGHIFRGENPYAFPKDRQKTVERNLARVAEVWLDEYKEIFYGHGYLHLLNKNLIDIGNLTAQIQLREKLQCKSFKWYIENIYPELEAPLVKAEGLVSTAVLRDRYPVISIKHRDRRTG
;
A
#
# COMPACT_ATOMS: atom_id res chain seq x y z
N MET A 1 -5.18 2.53 6.72
CA MET A 1 -6.66 2.48 6.75
C MET A 1 -7.22 1.88 5.45
N ALA A 2 -8.53 1.54 5.41
CA ALA A 2 -9.17 1.01 4.20
C ALA A 2 -9.33 2.05 3.07
N GLY A 3 -9.45 3.35 3.40
CA GLY A 3 -9.39 4.47 2.45
C GLY A 3 -10.74 4.94 1.89
N GLY A 4 -11.74 4.07 1.76
CA GLY A 4 -13.05 4.47 1.19
C GLY A 4 -13.92 5.34 2.10
N LEU A 5 -13.70 5.28 3.42
CA LEU A 5 -14.46 6.05 4.41
C LEU A 5 -13.51 6.54 5.51
N PHE A 6 -13.36 7.85 5.63
CA PHE A 6 -12.62 8.52 6.70
C PHE A 6 -13.06 9.99 6.78
N SER A 7 -12.69 10.67 7.86
CA SER A 7 -12.84 12.12 8.02
C SER A 7 -11.48 12.72 8.30
N ILE A 8 -11.20 13.87 7.69
CA ILE A 8 -9.94 14.60 7.86
C ILE A 8 -10.22 16.10 7.83
N ASP A 9 -9.47 16.88 8.61
CA ASP A 9 -9.53 18.33 8.47
C ASP A 9 -9.12 18.75 7.06
N ARG A 10 -9.89 19.66 6.46
CA ARG A 10 -9.68 20.08 5.08
C ARG A 10 -8.32 20.73 4.90
N LYS A 11 -7.90 21.61 5.82
CA LYS A 11 -6.63 22.32 5.72
C LYS A 11 -5.47 21.34 5.83
N TYR A 12 -5.53 20.41 6.79
CA TYR A 12 -4.55 19.36 6.96
C TYR A 12 -4.44 18.46 5.70
N PHE A 13 -5.56 18.09 5.08
CA PHE A 13 -5.54 17.33 3.83
C PHE A 13 -4.79 18.05 2.69
N TYR A 14 -4.97 19.37 2.56
CA TYR A 14 -4.22 20.17 1.58
C TYR A 14 -2.75 20.36 1.97
N GLU A 15 -2.43 20.50 3.26
CA GLU A 15 -1.05 20.57 3.75
C GLU A 15 -0.27 19.28 3.46
N LEU A 16 -0.94 18.12 3.55
CA LEU A 16 -0.39 16.82 3.14
C LEU A 16 -0.26 16.65 1.61
N GLY A 17 -0.59 17.67 0.82
CA GLY A 17 -0.54 17.63 -0.64
C GLY A 17 -1.64 16.79 -1.28
N THR A 18 -2.74 16.55 -0.58
CA THR A 18 -3.86 15.70 -1.03
C THR A 18 -3.41 14.30 -1.47
N TYR A 19 -4.18 13.61 -2.32
CA TYR A 19 -3.70 12.40 -2.98
C TYR A 19 -2.66 12.71 -4.04
N ASP A 20 -1.76 11.77 -4.31
CA ASP A 20 -0.89 11.84 -5.47
C ASP A 20 -1.71 11.90 -6.78
N PRO A 21 -1.65 13.01 -7.54
CA PRO A 21 -2.44 13.16 -8.77
C PRO A 21 -1.98 12.22 -9.89
N GLY A 22 -0.84 11.53 -9.73
CA GLY A 22 -0.39 10.50 -10.66
C GLY A 22 -0.95 9.10 -10.39
N LEU A 23 -1.80 8.92 -9.37
CA LEU A 23 -2.54 7.67 -9.14
C LEU A 23 -3.74 7.59 -10.10
N ASP A 24 -3.86 6.46 -10.79
CA ASP A 24 -4.91 6.25 -11.78
C ASP A 24 -6.05 5.42 -11.19
N VAL A 25 -7.29 5.91 -11.30
CA VAL A 25 -8.56 5.21 -11.06
C VAL A 25 -8.73 4.59 -9.66
N TRP A 26 -8.01 3.50 -9.36
CA TRP A 26 -8.18 2.72 -8.13
C TRP A 26 -6.93 1.92 -7.78
N GLY A 27 -6.62 1.86 -6.49
CA GLY A 27 -5.59 1.02 -5.91
C GLY A 27 -4.40 1.84 -5.43
N GLY A 28 -3.96 1.59 -4.19
CA GLY A 28 -2.78 2.19 -3.60
C GLY A 28 -3.02 3.54 -2.89
N GLU A 29 -4.11 4.25 -3.21
CA GLU A 29 -4.40 5.57 -2.62
C GLU A 29 -4.59 5.51 -1.11
N ASN A 30 -5.17 4.43 -0.60
CA ASN A 30 -5.37 4.21 0.83
C ASN A 30 -4.04 3.98 1.57
N MET A 31 -3.07 3.32 0.93
CA MET A 31 -1.73 3.10 1.47
C MET A 31 -0.94 4.40 1.46
N GLU A 32 -0.97 5.11 0.33
CA GLU A 32 -0.31 6.39 0.11
C GLU A 32 -0.66 7.41 1.19
N ILE A 33 -1.96 7.66 1.39
CA ILE A 33 -2.41 8.61 2.40
C ILE A 33 -2.16 8.10 3.83
N SER A 34 -2.17 6.78 4.05
CA SER A 34 -1.85 6.22 5.37
C SER A 34 -0.40 6.47 5.75
N PHE A 35 0.53 6.28 4.80
CA PHE A 35 1.94 6.56 5.00
C PHE A 35 2.20 8.06 5.17
N LYS A 36 1.57 8.92 4.36
CA LYS A 36 1.60 10.38 4.55
C LYS A 36 1.23 10.77 5.98
N ILE A 37 0.06 10.35 6.44
CA ILE A 37 -0.44 10.76 7.75
C ILE A 37 0.52 10.30 8.85
N TRP A 38 0.84 9.01 8.91
CA TRP A 38 1.69 8.48 9.99
C TRP A 38 3.13 9.00 9.96
N MET A 39 3.75 8.99 8.79
CA MET A 39 5.16 9.33 8.66
C MET A 39 5.38 10.84 8.72
N CYS A 40 4.38 11.67 8.44
CA CYS A 40 4.49 13.13 8.46
C CYS A 40 3.88 13.78 9.71
N GLY A 41 3.68 13.00 10.79
CA GLY A 41 3.37 13.51 12.13
C GLY A 41 1.88 13.56 12.51
N GLY A 42 1.00 12.95 11.72
CA GLY A 42 -0.39 12.72 12.09
C GLY A 42 -0.64 11.30 12.58
N GLU A 43 -1.90 11.02 12.89
CA GLU A 43 -2.35 9.73 13.41
C GLU A 43 -3.62 9.27 12.70
N ILE A 44 -3.85 7.96 12.69
CA ILE A 44 -5.05 7.34 12.10
C ILE A 44 -5.76 6.54 13.17
N GLU A 45 -7.01 6.92 13.43
CA GLU A 45 -7.84 6.25 14.43
C GLU A 45 -9.06 5.57 13.79
N ILE A 46 -9.47 4.46 14.40
CA ILE A 46 -10.77 3.84 14.14
C ILE A 46 -11.66 4.18 15.34
N VAL A 47 -12.68 5.02 15.11
CA VAL A 47 -13.62 5.46 16.16
C VAL A 47 -14.77 4.46 16.28
N PRO A 48 -14.84 3.59 17.31
CA PRO A 48 -15.81 2.49 17.36
C PRO A 48 -17.28 2.96 17.50
N CYS A 49 -17.47 4.19 17.96
CA CYS A 49 -18.78 4.83 18.08
C CYS A 49 -19.33 5.34 16.73
N SER A 50 -18.46 5.56 15.74
CA SER A 50 -18.86 5.94 14.39
C SER A 50 -19.06 4.68 13.54
N ARG A 51 -20.27 4.45 13.05
CA ARG A 51 -20.63 3.23 12.31
C ARG A 51 -21.20 3.57 10.94
N VAL A 52 -20.54 3.09 9.90
CA VAL A 52 -21.01 3.22 8.51
C VAL A 52 -20.97 1.86 7.84
N GLY A 53 -22.09 1.44 7.25
CA GLY A 53 -22.17 0.18 6.50
C GLY A 53 -21.55 0.33 5.11
N HIS A 54 -20.77 -0.66 4.68
CA HIS A 54 -20.20 -0.74 3.33
C HIS A 54 -20.55 -2.09 2.69
N ILE A 55 -21.09 -2.06 1.47
CA ILE A 55 -21.39 -3.27 0.70
C ILE A 55 -20.11 -3.71 -0.02
N PHE A 56 -19.43 -4.72 0.52
CA PHE A 56 -18.29 -5.33 -0.14
C PHE A 56 -18.73 -6.06 -1.42
N ARG A 57 -18.01 -5.81 -2.51
CA ARG A 57 -18.24 -6.42 -3.82
C ARG A 57 -17.09 -7.36 -4.13
N GLY A 58 -17.37 -8.44 -4.86
CA GLY A 58 -16.34 -9.36 -5.36
C GLY A 58 -15.54 -8.76 -6.52
N GLU A 59 -16.15 -7.87 -7.30
CA GLU A 59 -15.56 -7.29 -8.51
C GLU A 59 -15.83 -5.79 -8.62
N ASN A 60 -14.92 -5.09 -9.32
CA ASN A 60 -15.03 -3.67 -9.56
C ASN A 60 -16.02 -3.40 -10.72
N PRO A 61 -17.03 -2.54 -10.54
CA PRO A 61 -18.08 -2.29 -11.56
C PRO A 61 -17.65 -1.31 -12.65
N TYR A 62 -16.46 -0.72 -12.55
CA TYR A 62 -16.00 0.38 -13.40
C TYR A 62 -15.02 -0.13 -14.46
N ALA A 63 -15.07 0.50 -15.64
CA ALA A 63 -14.08 0.28 -16.69
C ALA A 63 -12.74 0.89 -16.27
N PHE A 64 -11.66 0.14 -16.46
CA PHE A 64 -10.31 0.66 -16.32
C PHE A 64 -9.84 1.14 -17.71
N PRO A 65 -9.23 2.35 -17.83
CA PRO A 65 -8.70 2.86 -19.09
C PRO A 65 -7.65 1.92 -19.71
N LYS A 66 -6.96 1.18 -18.85
CA LYS A 66 -6.03 0.09 -19.19
C LYS A 66 -6.53 -1.19 -18.51
N ASP A 67 -5.69 -2.22 -18.50
CA ASP A 67 -5.89 -3.37 -17.64
C ASP A 67 -5.92 -2.98 -16.14
N ARG A 68 -6.87 -3.54 -15.39
CA ARG A 68 -7.04 -3.30 -13.93
C ARG A 68 -5.77 -3.63 -13.16
N GLN A 69 -5.17 -4.79 -13.43
CA GLN A 69 -3.97 -5.23 -12.74
C GLN A 69 -2.82 -4.26 -13.00
N LYS A 70 -2.59 -3.89 -14.25
CA LYS A 70 -1.54 -2.91 -14.60
C LYS A 70 -1.75 -1.57 -13.93
N THR A 71 -3.00 -1.12 -13.81
CA THR A 71 -3.34 0.15 -13.15
C THR A 71 -2.99 0.10 -11.66
N VAL A 72 -3.44 -0.96 -10.97
CA VAL A 72 -3.17 -1.17 -9.54
C VAL A 72 -1.67 -1.32 -9.27
N GLU A 73 -0.98 -2.15 -10.06
CA GLU A 73 0.45 -2.38 -9.93
C GLU A 73 1.26 -1.09 -10.12
N ARG A 74 0.91 -0.30 -11.14
CA ARG A 74 1.54 1.00 -11.38
C ARG A 74 1.36 1.94 -10.18
N ASN A 75 0.15 2.03 -9.65
CA ASN A 75 -0.12 2.87 -8.49
C ASN A 75 0.65 2.40 -7.25
N LEU A 76 0.66 1.10 -6.97
CA LEU A 76 1.44 0.52 -5.87
C LEU A 76 2.93 0.79 -6.01
N ALA A 77 3.48 0.71 -7.22
CA ALA A 77 4.88 1.06 -7.48
C ALA A 77 5.17 2.54 -7.21
N ARG A 78 4.27 3.47 -7.59
CA ARG A 78 4.43 4.89 -7.22
C ARG A 78 4.49 5.09 -5.71
N VAL A 79 3.61 4.41 -4.96
CA VAL A 79 3.62 4.45 -3.50
C VAL A 79 4.91 3.84 -2.95
N ALA A 80 5.34 2.70 -3.48
CA ALA A 80 6.54 2.01 -3.06
C ALA A 80 7.80 2.87 -3.22
N GLU A 81 7.97 3.48 -4.40
CA GLU A 81 9.12 4.32 -4.71
C GLU A 81 9.22 5.57 -3.83
N VAL A 82 8.09 6.14 -3.41
CA VAL A 82 8.07 7.36 -2.60
C VAL A 82 8.14 7.07 -1.12
N TRP A 83 7.50 6.01 -0.63
CA TRP A 83 7.22 5.83 0.80
C TRP A 83 7.87 4.63 1.46
N LEU A 84 8.38 3.63 0.72
CA LEU A 84 8.92 2.40 1.33
C LEU A 84 10.44 2.40 1.52
N ASP A 85 11.14 3.45 1.12
CA ASP A 85 12.61 3.54 1.24
C ASP A 85 13.30 2.27 0.69
N GLU A 86 14.21 1.64 1.43
CA GLU A 86 14.87 0.37 1.07
C GLU A 86 13.91 -0.84 1.06
N TYR A 87 12.76 -0.75 1.73
CA TYR A 87 11.80 -1.86 1.83
C TYR A 87 11.00 -2.06 0.53
N LYS A 88 11.10 -1.14 -0.43
CA LYS A 88 10.54 -1.33 -1.77
C LYS A 88 11.14 -2.55 -2.49
N GLU A 89 12.36 -2.97 -2.12
CA GLU A 89 12.96 -4.19 -2.66
C GLU A 89 12.18 -5.45 -2.26
N ILE A 90 11.57 -5.46 -1.06
CA ILE A 90 10.67 -6.54 -0.64
C ILE A 90 9.40 -6.53 -1.50
N PHE A 91 8.84 -5.34 -1.72
CA PHE A 91 7.67 -5.17 -2.60
C PHE A 91 7.98 -5.73 -3.99
N TYR A 92 9.07 -5.34 -4.63
CA TYR A 92 9.44 -5.86 -5.94
C TYR A 92 9.76 -7.36 -5.92
N GLY A 93 10.48 -7.83 -4.90
CA GLY A 93 10.84 -9.25 -4.74
C GLY A 93 9.65 -10.19 -4.52
N HIS A 94 8.52 -9.69 -3.99
CA HIS A 94 7.33 -10.48 -3.70
C HIS A 94 6.32 -10.51 -4.87
N GLY A 95 6.83 -10.76 -6.08
CA GLY A 95 6.01 -11.00 -7.27
C GLY A 95 5.78 -9.78 -8.17
N TYR A 96 6.47 -8.67 -7.92
CA TYR A 96 6.38 -7.44 -8.74
C TYR A 96 7.68 -7.11 -9.48
N LEU A 97 8.58 -8.08 -9.66
CA LEU A 97 9.86 -7.90 -10.35
C LEU A 97 9.70 -7.34 -11.78
N HIS A 98 8.58 -7.63 -12.46
CA HIS A 98 8.29 -7.10 -13.79
C HIS A 98 8.10 -5.57 -13.80
N LEU A 99 7.78 -4.95 -12.65
CA LEU A 99 7.63 -3.50 -12.51
C LEU A 99 8.96 -2.76 -12.56
N LEU A 100 10.08 -3.44 -12.27
CA LEU A 100 11.43 -2.85 -12.40
C LEU A 100 11.80 -2.58 -13.86
N ASN A 101 11.16 -3.27 -14.80
CA ASN A 101 11.37 -3.03 -16.21
C ASN A 101 10.55 -1.82 -16.69
N LYS A 102 11.19 -0.66 -16.74
CA LYS A 102 10.60 0.61 -17.19
C LYS A 102 10.02 0.57 -18.61
N ASN A 103 10.46 -0.38 -19.45
CA ASN A 103 9.88 -0.55 -20.79
C ASN A 103 8.52 -1.25 -20.74
N LEU A 104 8.20 -1.97 -19.66
CA LEU A 104 6.93 -2.67 -19.48
C LEU A 104 5.89 -1.79 -18.77
N ILE A 105 6.30 -1.07 -17.72
CA ILE A 105 5.42 -0.22 -16.93
C ILE A 105 6.11 1.11 -16.63
N ASP A 106 5.53 2.18 -17.16
CA ASP A 106 5.89 3.56 -16.81
C ASP A 106 5.06 4.04 -15.62
N ILE A 107 5.73 4.20 -14.48
CA ILE A 107 5.12 4.70 -13.24
C ILE A 107 5.00 6.22 -13.21
N GLY A 108 5.55 6.93 -14.21
CA GLY A 108 5.51 8.38 -14.34
C GLY A 108 6.49 9.12 -13.42
N ASN A 109 6.44 10.45 -13.47
CA ASN A 109 7.29 11.31 -12.65
C ASN A 109 6.85 11.29 -11.16
N LEU A 110 7.83 11.19 -10.25
CA LEU A 110 7.64 11.16 -8.80
C LEU A 110 8.25 12.37 -8.07
N THR A 111 8.92 13.27 -8.78
CA THR A 111 9.67 14.41 -8.22
C THR A 111 8.82 15.23 -7.26
N ALA A 112 7.57 15.55 -7.63
CA ALA A 112 6.68 16.34 -6.77
C ALA A 112 6.34 15.63 -5.45
N GLN A 113 6.14 14.30 -5.47
CA GLN A 113 5.84 13.53 -4.26
C GLN A 113 7.07 13.38 -3.36
N ILE A 114 8.25 13.18 -3.94
CA ILE A 114 9.52 13.12 -3.21
C ILE A 114 9.80 14.47 -2.53
N GLN A 115 9.69 15.58 -3.27
CA GLN A 115 9.89 16.93 -2.73
C GLN A 115 8.88 17.27 -1.64
N LEU A 116 7.63 16.82 -1.78
CA LEU A 116 6.61 16.99 -0.75
C LEU A 116 7.00 16.27 0.54
N ARG A 117 7.45 15.01 0.44
CA ARG A 117 7.92 14.22 1.59
C ARG A 117 9.10 14.88 2.30
N GLU A 118 10.06 15.41 1.53
CA GLU A 118 11.20 16.16 2.06
C GLU A 118 10.75 17.45 2.76
N LYS A 119 9.87 18.23 2.12
CA LYS A 119 9.34 19.49 2.65
C LYS A 119 8.60 19.30 3.98
N LEU A 120 7.82 18.22 4.09
CA LEU A 120 7.07 17.88 5.31
C LEU A 120 7.96 17.21 6.38
N GLN A 121 9.24 16.96 6.10
CA GLN A 121 10.19 16.34 7.01
C GLN A 121 9.70 15.00 7.57
N CYS A 122 9.06 14.20 6.71
CA CYS A 122 8.47 12.94 7.11
C CYS A 122 9.54 11.93 7.55
N LYS A 123 9.16 11.03 8.46
CA LYS A 123 9.99 9.93 8.96
C LYS A 123 10.25 8.89 7.87
N SER A 124 11.22 8.00 8.13
CA SER A 124 11.52 6.86 7.28
C SER A 124 10.47 5.75 7.42
N PHE A 125 10.41 4.86 6.45
CA PHE A 125 9.56 3.67 6.51
C PHE A 125 10.01 2.72 7.61
N LYS A 126 11.32 2.66 7.87
CA LYS A 126 11.87 1.95 9.04
C LYS A 126 11.26 2.46 10.35
N TRP A 127 11.18 3.78 10.53
CA TRP A 127 10.51 4.35 11.70
C TRP A 127 9.04 3.94 11.78
N TYR A 128 8.33 3.94 10.64
CA TYR A 128 6.93 3.52 10.59
C TYR A 128 6.74 2.07 11.07
N ILE A 129 7.52 1.11 10.57
CA ILE A 129 7.38 -0.28 11.01
C ILE A 129 7.81 -0.46 12.47
N GLU A 130 8.80 0.28 12.96
CA GLU A 130 9.27 0.15 14.35
C GLU A 130 8.33 0.79 15.37
N ASN A 131 7.57 1.83 14.99
CA ASN A 131 6.79 2.64 15.92
C ASN A 131 5.28 2.57 15.70
N ILE A 132 4.83 2.36 14.47
CA ILE A 132 3.41 2.39 14.09
C ILE A 132 2.87 0.99 13.80
N TYR A 133 3.67 0.12 13.17
CA TYR A 133 3.24 -1.23 12.85
C TYR A 133 4.27 -2.31 13.24
N PRO A 134 4.65 -2.40 14.54
CA PRO A 134 5.69 -3.33 15.00
C PRO A 134 5.27 -4.80 14.95
N GLU A 135 3.97 -5.09 14.88
CA GLU A 135 3.45 -6.47 14.75
C GLU A 135 3.59 -7.00 13.31
N LEU A 136 3.97 -6.14 12.35
CA LEU A 136 4.29 -6.59 11.02
C LEU A 136 5.55 -7.46 11.09
N GLU A 137 5.37 -8.78 11.05
CA GLU A 137 6.45 -9.75 10.85
C GLU A 137 6.98 -9.62 9.40
N ALA A 138 7.66 -8.51 9.12
CA ALA A 138 8.37 -8.33 7.87
C ALA A 138 9.45 -9.43 7.79
N PRO A 139 9.56 -10.16 6.67
CA PRO A 139 10.69 -11.05 6.45
C PRO A 139 11.95 -10.22 6.70
N LEU A 140 12.77 -10.63 7.67
CA LEU A 140 14.00 -9.95 8.02
C LEU A 140 14.83 -9.81 6.73
N VAL A 141 14.79 -8.63 6.10
CA VAL A 141 15.88 -8.18 5.25
C VAL A 141 16.99 -7.83 6.22
N LYS A 142 17.62 -8.86 6.79
CA LYS A 142 19.00 -8.70 7.24
C LYS A 142 19.73 -8.27 5.99
N ALA A 143 20.18 -7.01 6.00
CA ALA A 143 21.03 -6.43 4.99
C ALA A 143 22.35 -7.21 4.94
N GLU A 144 22.33 -8.39 4.33
CA GLU A 144 23.44 -9.29 4.06
C GLU A 144 22.89 -10.36 3.09
N GLY A 145 22.87 -10.03 1.80
CA GLY A 145 22.89 -10.97 0.67
C GLY A 145 21.87 -12.12 0.61
N LEU A 146 21.04 -12.11 -0.45
CA LEU A 146 20.26 -13.24 -0.98
C LEU A 146 19.13 -13.81 -0.08
N VAL A 147 17.90 -13.38 -0.35
CA VAL A 147 16.72 -14.20 -0.01
C VAL A 147 16.49 -15.19 -1.15
N SER A 148 16.89 -16.44 -0.94
CA SER A 148 16.44 -17.58 -1.75
C SER A 148 14.94 -17.82 -1.49
N THR A 149 14.15 -17.82 -2.55
CA THR A 149 12.70 -18.09 -2.54
C THR A 149 12.33 -19.48 -2.01
N ALA A 150 13.32 -20.36 -1.75
CA ALA A 150 13.09 -21.72 -1.27
C ALA A 150 12.58 -21.79 0.18
N VAL A 151 12.91 -20.83 1.05
CA VAL A 151 12.60 -20.93 2.50
C VAL A 151 11.17 -20.46 2.84
N LEU A 152 10.52 -19.68 1.97
CA LEU A 152 9.16 -19.18 2.23
C LEU A 152 8.06 -20.22 1.93
N ARG A 153 8.39 -21.34 1.27
CA ARG A 153 7.41 -22.39 0.93
C ARG A 153 7.03 -23.28 2.12
N ASP A 154 7.88 -23.39 3.13
CA ASP A 154 7.72 -24.40 4.19
C ASP A 154 7.10 -23.88 5.49
N ARG A 155 6.80 -22.58 5.62
CA ARG A 155 6.26 -22.01 6.88
C ARG A 155 4.85 -21.45 6.83
N TYR A 156 4.22 -21.39 5.65
CA TYR A 156 2.82 -20.98 5.55
C TYR A 156 1.99 -22.19 5.11
N PRO A 157 1.20 -22.83 6.00
CA PRO A 157 0.22 -23.79 5.54
C PRO A 157 -0.74 -23.06 4.62
N VAL A 158 -0.85 -23.54 3.38
CA VAL A 158 -1.86 -23.11 2.42
C VAL A 158 -3.22 -23.20 3.12
N ILE A 159 -3.83 -22.06 3.43
CA ILE A 159 -5.19 -22.00 3.95
C ILE A 159 -6.11 -22.48 2.83
N SER A 160 -6.40 -23.78 2.85
CA SER A 160 -7.42 -24.38 2.00
C SER A 160 -8.78 -23.96 2.54
N ILE A 161 -9.43 -23.02 1.86
CA ILE A 161 -10.80 -22.61 2.17
C ILE A 161 -11.73 -23.77 1.78
N LYS A 162 -12.15 -24.57 2.76
CA LYS A 162 -13.25 -25.53 2.57
C LYS A 162 -14.58 -24.78 2.59
N HIS A 163 -15.26 -24.78 1.45
CA HIS A 163 -16.64 -24.32 1.33
C HIS A 163 -17.55 -25.23 2.18
N ARG A 164 -18.17 -24.70 3.24
CA ARG A 164 -19.19 -25.44 4.00
C ARG A 164 -20.51 -25.33 3.24
N ASP A 165 -20.87 -26.40 2.54
CA ASP A 165 -22.17 -26.53 1.88
C ASP A 165 -23.27 -26.54 2.94
N ARG A 166 -24.15 -25.53 2.94
CA ARG A 166 -25.37 -25.51 3.75
C ARG A 166 -26.49 -26.15 2.95
N ARG A 167 -26.47 -27.48 2.86
CA ARG A 167 -27.67 -28.27 2.53
C ARG A 167 -27.66 -29.59 3.31
N THR A 168 -28.17 -29.52 4.53
CA THR A 168 -28.97 -30.59 5.13
C THR A 168 -29.84 -29.95 6.21
N GLY A 169 -31.15 -29.88 5.94
CA GLY A 169 -32.17 -29.99 6.97
C GLY A 169 -32.43 -31.45 7.27
#